data_AF-A0AAJ1EHB0-F1
#
_entry.id   AF-A0AAJ1EHB0-F1
#
_cell.length_a   1.000
_cell.length_b   1.000
_cell.length_c   1.000
_cell.angle_alpha   90.00
_cell.angle_beta   90.00
_cell.angle_gamma   90.00
#
_symmetry.space_group_name_H-M   'P 1'
#
loop_
_entity.id
_entity.type
_entity.pdbx_description
1 polymer ?
#
loop_
_entity_poly.entity_id
_entity_poly.type
_entity_poly.pdbx_seq_one_letter_code
_entity_poly.pdbx_strand_id
1 'polypeptide(L)' 'MAATFQVIAISSLDPDGSDTRNEPMLLYPDALKTARQLKSEGKAFRVIAEGDHTEQQLRSFLELGALV' A
#
# COMPACT_ATOMS: atom_id res chain seq x y z
N MET A 1 -9.15 -16.96 2.54
CA MET A 1 -9.31 -16.00 1.43
C MET A 1 -7.93 -15.46 1.08
N ALA A 2 -7.67 -15.10 -0.19
CA ALA A 2 -6.38 -14.50 -0.55
C ALA A 2 -6.25 -13.11 0.06
N ALA A 3 -5.05 -12.75 0.53
CA ALA A 3 -4.79 -11.39 1.01
C ALA A 3 -4.93 -10.37 -0.11
N THR A 4 -5.61 -9.28 0.22
CA THR A 4 -5.74 -8.09 -0.61
C THR A 4 -5.06 -6.91 0.09
N PHE A 5 -4.52 -6.01 -0.71
CA PHE A 5 -3.69 -4.90 -0.28
C PHE A 5 -4.19 -3.63 -0.95
N GLN A 6 -4.47 -2.63 -0.13
CA GLN A 6 -4.84 -1.30 -0.59
C GLN A 6 -3.62 -0.40 -0.40
N VAL A 7 -3.18 0.26 -1.47
CA VAL A 7 -2.03 1.16 -1.46
C VAL A 7 -2.52 2.58 -1.62
N ILE A 8 -2.36 3.40 -0.58
CA ILE A 8 -2.96 4.73 -0.49
C ILE A 8 -1.85 5.75 -0.51
N ALA A 9 -1.91 6.70 -1.44
CA ALA A 9 -0.87 7.72 -1.56
C ALA A 9 -1.06 8.80 -0.49
N ILE A 10 -0.08 8.97 0.39
CA ILE A 10 -0.10 10.02 1.40
C ILE A 10 0.28 11.33 0.70
N SER A 11 -0.59 12.32 0.86
CA SER A 11 -0.38 13.65 0.28
C SER A 11 -0.80 14.70 1.29
N SER A 12 -0.48 15.98 1.04
CA SER A 12 -0.94 17.06 1.93
C SER A 12 -2.46 17.17 2.04
N LEU A 13 -3.21 16.56 1.12
CA LEU A 13 -4.67 16.51 1.14
C LEU A 13 -5.21 15.30 1.94
N ASP A 14 -4.41 14.24 2.06
CA ASP A 14 -4.71 13.06 2.88
C ASP A 14 -3.43 12.64 3.65
N PRO A 15 -3.11 13.36 4.73
CA PRO A 15 -1.88 13.14 5.49
C PRO A 15 -1.88 11.80 6.23
N ASP A 16 -3.05 11.25 6.51
CA ASP A 16 -3.22 9.99 7.25
C ASP A 16 -3.31 8.76 6.34
N GLY A 17 -3.39 8.96 5.01
CA GLY A 17 -3.65 7.88 4.06
C GLY A 17 -4.94 7.14 4.40
N SER A 18 -5.94 7.88 4.88
CA SER A 18 -7.21 7.32 5.37
C SER A 18 -8.31 7.40 4.33
N ASP A 19 -8.08 8.08 3.20
CA ASP A 19 -9.02 8.08 2.11
C ASP A 19 -8.95 6.77 1.32
N THR A 20 -9.57 5.73 1.87
CA THR A 20 -9.70 4.42 1.23
C THR A 20 -10.78 4.39 0.13
N ARG A 21 -11.46 5.52 -0.13
CA ARG A 21 -12.64 5.56 -1.02
C ARG A 21 -12.27 5.53 -2.50
N ASN A 22 -11.04 5.88 -2.86
CA ASN A 22 -10.63 6.00 -4.25
C ASN A 22 -9.70 4.87 -4.71
N GLU A 23 -8.96 4.24 -3.79
CA GLU A 23 -8.00 3.21 -4.15
C GLU A 23 -8.63 1.80 -4.15
N PRO A 24 -8.45 1.01 -5.22
CA PRO A 24 -8.94 -0.36 -5.24
C PRO A 24 -8.12 -1.26 -4.31
N MET A 25 -8.76 -2.27 -3.74
CA MET A 25 -8.06 -3.39 -3.13
C MET A 25 -7.43 -4.25 -4.22
N LEU A 26 -6.10 -4.33 -4.19
CA LEU A 26 -5.30 -5.03 -5.19
C LEU A 26 -4.75 -6.34 -4.63
N LEU A 27 -4.46 -7.28 -5.51
CA LEU A 27 -3.66 -8.45 -5.12
C LEU A 27 -2.21 -8.03 -4.90
N TYR A 28 -1.47 -8.83 -4.13
CA TYR A 28 -0.07 -8.57 -3.79
C TYR A 28 0.82 -8.04 -4.95
N PRO A 29 0.88 -8.69 -6.13
CA PRO A 29 1.75 -8.20 -7.21
C PRO A 29 1.36 -6.82 -7.75
N ASP A 30 0.05 -6.54 -7.86
CA ASP A 30 -0.45 -5.25 -8.33
C ASP A 30 -0.22 -4.16 -7.29
N ALA A 31 -0.49 -4.45 -6.02
CA ALA A 31 -0.20 -3.54 -4.92
C ALA A 31 1.30 -3.21 -4.84
N LEU A 32 2.18 -4.20 -5.02
CA LEU A 32 3.62 -3.98 -5.02
C LEU A 32 4.05 -3.06 -6.17
N LYS A 33 3.44 -3.19 -7.34
CA LYS A 33 3.70 -2.32 -8.49
C LYS A 33 3.28 -0.88 -8.18
N THR A 34 2.11 -0.68 -7.60
CA THR A 34 1.63 0.65 -7.18
C THR A 34 2.53 1.27 -6.11
N ALA A 35 2.91 0.51 -5.08
CA ALA A 35 3.84 0.95 -4.04
C ALA A 35 5.20 1.38 -4.63
N ARG A 36 5.74 0.61 -5.58
CA ARG A 36 6.98 0.98 -6.30
C ARG A 36 6.83 2.25 -7.11
N GLN A 37 5.69 2.43 -7.77
CA GLN A 37 5.40 3.64 -8.54
C GLN A 37 5.39 4.87 -7.63
N LEU A 38 4.68 4.80 -6.49
CA LEU A 38 4.62 5.89 -5.52
C LEU A 38 6.00 6.21 -4.92
N LYS A 39 6.78 5.18 -4.58
CA LYS A 39 8.18 5.35 -4.15
C LYS A 39 9.02 6.06 -5.23
N SER A 40 8.87 5.67 -6.50
CA SER A 40 9.58 6.28 -7.63
C SER A 40 9.19 7.73 -7.86
N GLU A 41 7.96 8.11 -7.51
CA GLU A 41 7.47 9.49 -7.54
C GLU A 41 7.90 10.30 -6.29
N GLY A 42 8.60 9.67 -5.35
CA GLY A 42 9.01 10.29 -4.08
C GLY A 42 7.83 10.54 -3.13
N LYS A 43 6.69 9.87 -3.35
CA LYS A 43 5.49 10.01 -2.52
C LYS A 43 5.53 8.98 -1.39
N ALA A 44 5.16 9.44 -0.20
CA ALA A 44 4.86 8.53 0.90
C ALA A 44 3.53 7.82 0.60
N PHE A 45 3.39 6.59 1.07
CA PHE A 45 2.18 5.81 0.88
C PHE A 45 1.94 4.88 2.06
N ARG A 46 0.67 4.58 2.30
CA ARG A 46 0.20 3.65 3.32
C ARG A 46 -0.23 2.35 2.64
N VAL A 47 0.01 1.22 3.29
CA VAL A 47 -0.49 -0.07 2.80
C VAL A 47 -1.40 -0.69 3.86
N ILE A 48 -2.65 -0.94 3.48
CA ILE A 48 -3.62 -1.66 4.30
C ILE A 48 -3.73 -3.08 3.75
N ALA A 49 -3.40 -4.07 4.56
CA ALA A 49 -3.56 -5.48 4.21
C ALA A 49 -4.84 -6.03 4.87
N GLU A 50 -5.70 -6.67 4.07
CA GLU A 50 -6.86 -7.41 4.57
C GLU A 50 -6.74 -8.91 4.25
N GLY A 51 -7.18 -9.75 5.19
CA GLY A 51 -7.13 -11.22 5.07
C GLY A 51 -5.79 -11.83 5.50
N ASP A 52 -5.61 -13.12 5.19
CA ASP A 52 -4.42 -13.91 5.51
C ASP A 52 -3.24 -13.52 4.62
N HIS A 53 -2.50 -12.49 5.05
CA HIS A 53 -1.25 -12.06 4.44
C HIS A 53 -0.06 -12.66 5.19
N THR A 54 1.04 -12.86 4.48
CA THR A 54 2.28 -13.33 5.10
C THR A 54 3.14 -12.15 5.57
N GLU A 55 3.95 -12.36 6.62
CA GLU A 55 4.92 -11.37 7.07
C GLU A 55 5.88 -10.92 5.95
N GLN A 56 6.20 -11.82 5.01
CA GLN A 56 7.02 -11.48 3.84
C GLN A 56 6.36 -10.44 2.92
N GLN A 57 5.03 -10.48 2.78
CA GLN A 57 4.31 -9.50 1.97
C GLN A 57 4.37 -8.12 2.64
N LEU A 58 4.10 -8.05 3.96
CA LEU A 58 4.23 -6.82 4.74
C LEU A 58 5.66 -6.25 4.70
N ARG A 59 6.68 -7.10 4.89
CA ARG A 59 8.09 -6.69 4.82
C ARG A 59 8.42 -6.05 3.48
N SER A 60 7.92 -6.60 2.39
CA SER A 60 8.17 -6.07 1.05
C SER A 60 7.62 -4.64 0.89
N PHE A 61 6.47 -4.34 1.50
CA PHE A 61 5.92 -2.98 1.53
C PHE A 61 6.72 -2.04 2.44
N LEU A 62 7.12 -2.51 3.63
CA LEU A 62 8.00 -1.77 4.55
C LEU A 62 9.34 -1.38 3.91
N GLU A 63 9.98 -2.29 3.16
CA GLU A 63 11.22 -1.99 2.43
C GLU A 63 11.03 -0.97 1.30
N LEU A 64 9.80 -0.86 0.79
CA LEU A 64 9.43 0.19 -0.16
C LEU A 64 9.14 1.53 0.52
N GLY A 65 9.11 1.59 1.84
CA GLY A 65 8.81 2.80 2.61
C GLY A 65 7.33 2.98 2.92
N ALA A 66 6.55 1.89 2.88
CA ALA A 66 5.17 1.92 3.31
C ALA A 66 5.06 2.24 4.80
N LEU A 67 4.08 3.05 5.15
CA LEU A 67 3.55 3.12 6.51
C LEU A 67 2.48 2.01 6.63
N VAL A 68 2.68 1.09 7.58
CA VAL A 68 1.75 0.00 7.93
C VAL A 68 1.18 0.26 9.30
#